data_AF-A0A653CE72-F1
#
_entry.id   AF-A0A653CE72-F1
#
_cell.length_a   1.000
_cell.length_b   1.000
_cell.length_c   1.000
_cell.angle_alpha   90.00
_cell.angle_beta   90.00
_cell.angle_gamma   90.00
#
_symmetry.space_group_name_H-M   'P 1'
#
loop_
_entity.id
_entity.type
_entity.pdbx_description
1 polymer ?
#
loop_
_entity_poly.entity_id
_entity_poly.type
_entity_poly.pdbx_seq_one_letter_code
_entity_poly.pdbx_strand_id
1 'polypeptide(L)' 'MFKTRCKLRIQWYHCQLLKLPASLASSFVQLGPDNDTIEFLEQSEKKSDWILTQIWHSIVKAVLGFFMPQTSING' A
#
# COMPACT_ATOMS: atom_id res chain seq x y z
N MET A 1 7.78 -13.86 10.26
CA MET A 1 7.40 -12.52 9.79
C MET A 1 6.30 -12.50 8.72
N PHE A 2 6.15 -13.53 7.85
CA PHE A 2 5.05 -13.62 6.86
C PHE A 2 3.63 -13.79 7.44
N LYS A 3 3.52 -14.39 8.64
CA LYS A 3 2.23 -14.78 9.25
C LYS A 3 1.37 -13.61 9.76
N THR A 4 1.98 -12.46 10.04
CA THR A 4 1.26 -11.25 10.50
C THR A 4 0.61 -10.47 9.35
N ARG A 5 1.18 -10.51 8.13
CA ARG A 5 0.70 -9.71 7.00
C ARG A 5 -0.56 -10.28 6.33
N CYS A 6 -0.67 -11.60 6.22
CA CYS A 6 -1.88 -12.24 5.68
C CYS A 6 -3.10 -12.04 6.59
N LYS A 7 -2.87 -11.94 7.92
CA LYS A 7 -3.92 -11.71 8.93
C LYS A 7 -4.63 -10.36 8.76
N LEU A 8 -3.92 -9.31 8.32
CA LEU A 8 -4.50 -7.98 8.14
C LEU A 8 -5.47 -7.95 6.95
N ARG A 9 -5.12 -8.65 5.85
CA ARG A 9 -5.91 -8.68 4.62
C ARG A 9 -7.28 -9.36 4.81
N ILE A 10 -7.34 -10.43 5.62
CA ILE A 10 -8.60 -11.14 5.89
C ILE A 10 -9.59 -10.26 6.70
N GLN A 11 -9.09 -9.36 7.56
CA GLN A 11 -9.96 -8.50 8.35
C GLN A 11 -10.74 -7.50 7.49
N TRP A 12 -10.18 -7.03 6.38
CA TRP A 12 -10.85 -6.10 5.46
C TRP A 12 -12.07 -6.73 4.79
N TYR A 13 -12.00 -8.03 4.52
CA TYR A 13 -13.12 -8.76 3.91
C TYR A 13 -14.15 -9.18 4.95
N HIS A 14 -13.79 -9.27 6.23
CA HIS A 14 -14.68 -9.77 7.27
C HIS A 14 -15.89 -8.84 7.49
N CYS A 15 -17.10 -9.35 7.22
CA CYS A 15 -18.34 -8.64 7.50
C CYS A 15 -18.81 -8.86 8.95
N GLN A 16 -19.18 -7.80 9.65
CA GLN A 16 -19.78 -7.88 10.99
C GLN A 16 -21.29 -8.00 10.87
N LEU A 17 -21.80 -9.23 10.71
CA LEU A 17 -23.22 -9.54 10.54
C LEU A 17 -24.12 -8.99 11.65
N LEU A 18 -23.60 -8.85 12.88
CA LEU A 18 -24.33 -8.26 14.01
C LEU A 18 -24.71 -6.79 13.81
N LYS A 19 -24.04 -6.10 12.88
CA LYS A 19 -24.35 -4.70 12.52
C LYS A 19 -25.31 -4.59 11.34
N LEU A 20 -25.71 -5.71 10.74
CA LEU A 20 -26.64 -5.75 9.62
C LEU A 20 -28.06 -6.07 10.11
N PRO A 21 -29.10 -5.55 9.42
CA PRO A 21 -30.47 -6.01 9.64
C PRO A 21 -30.60 -7.51 9.41
N ALA A 22 -31.45 -8.18 10.18
CA ALA A 22 -31.59 -9.65 10.16
C ALA A 22 -31.89 -10.22 8.76
N SER A 23 -32.69 -9.51 7.97
CA SER A 23 -33.03 -9.88 6.59
C SER A 23 -31.81 -9.87 5.64
N LEU A 24 -30.88 -8.94 5.84
CA LEU A 24 -29.67 -8.84 5.03
C LEU A 24 -28.59 -9.80 5.52
N ALA A 25 -28.48 -9.98 6.83
CA ALA A 25 -27.56 -10.95 7.42
C ALA A 25 -27.89 -12.39 7.00
N SER A 26 -29.17 -12.74 6.88
CA SER A 26 -29.60 -14.08 6.47
C SER A 26 -29.26 -14.45 5.03
N SER A 27 -29.08 -13.47 4.14
CA SER A 27 -28.73 -13.69 2.73
C SER A 27 -27.26 -13.42 2.43
N PHE A 28 -26.47 -13.01 3.42
CA PHE A 28 -25.08 -12.60 3.21
C PHE A 28 -24.17 -13.81 3.03
N VAL A 29 -23.35 -13.78 1.98
CA VAL A 29 -22.30 -14.78 1.72
C VAL A 29 -20.94 -14.09 1.83
N GLN A 30 -20.11 -14.56 2.75
CA GLN A 30 -18.78 -14.03 2.98
C GLN A 30 -17.84 -14.39 1.82
N LEU A 31 -17.33 -13.38 1.13
CA LEU A 31 -16.31 -13.54 0.09
C LEU A 31 -14.92 -13.25 0.64
N GLY A 32 -13.92 -13.94 0.10
CA GLY A 32 -12.50 -13.67 0.36
C GLY A 32 -11.81 -13.14 -0.91
N PRO A 33 -10.59 -12.60 -0.78
CA PRO A 33 -9.80 -12.25 -1.96
C PRO A 33 -9.43 -13.52 -2.73
N ASP A 34 -9.54 -13.45 -4.06
CA ASP A 34 -8.97 -14.46 -4.95
C ASP A 34 -7.44 -14.29 -5.08
N ASN A 35 -6.79 -15.26 -5.72
CA ASN A 35 -5.33 -15.26 -5.87
C ASN A 35 -4.85 -14.04 -6.67
N ASP A 36 -5.57 -13.64 -7.72
CA ASP A 36 -5.23 -12.51 -8.56
C ASP A 36 -5.26 -11.19 -7.77
N THR A 37 -6.26 -11.03 -6.90
CA THR A 37 -6.36 -9.89 -5.97
C THR A 37 -5.20 -9.88 -4.99
N ILE A 38 -4.82 -11.04 -4.45
CA ILE A 38 -3.66 -11.15 -3.55
C ILE A 38 -2.38 -10.73 -4.28
N GLU A 39 -2.17 -11.21 -5.50
CA GLU A 39 -1.01 -10.85 -6.31
C GLU A 39 -0.98 -9.36 -6.64
N PHE A 40 -2.11 -8.78 -7.07
CA PHE A 40 -2.24 -7.36 -7.36
C PHE A 40 -1.87 -6.48 -6.16
N LEU A 41 -2.34 -6.84 -4.97
CA LEU A 41 -2.03 -6.11 -3.73
C LEU A 41 -0.54 -6.19 -3.41
N GLU A 42 0.08 -7.36 -3.56
CA GLU A 42 1.52 -7.53 -3.30
C GLU A 42 2.39 -6.76 -4.30
N GLN A 43 2.00 -6.70 -5.57
CA GLN A 43 2.68 -5.89 -6.58
C GLN A 43 2.50 -4.39 -6.32
N SER A 44 1.30 -3.98 -5.92
CA SER A 44 0.99 -2.58 -5.63
C SER A 44 1.79 -2.05 -4.44
N GLU A 45 1.91 -2.84 -3.36
CA GLU A 45 2.74 -2.51 -2.19
C GLU A 45 4.20 -2.32 -2.61
N LYS A 46 4.80 -3.32 -3.26
CA LYS A 46 6.19 -3.26 -3.74
C LYS A 46 6.44 -2.05 -4.64
N LYS A 47 5.50 -1.74 -5.53
CA LYS A 47 5.62 -0.61 -6.45
C LYS A 47 5.53 0.72 -5.70
N SER A 48 4.63 0.83 -4.73
CA SER A 48 4.49 2.04 -3.92
C SER A 48 5.74 2.35 -3.10
N ASP A 49 6.37 1.34 -2.48
CA ASP A 49 7.61 1.50 -1.73
C ASP A 49 8.75 2.03 -2.61
N TRP A 50 8.88 1.48 -3.82
CA TRP A 50 9.88 1.94 -4.79
C TRP A 50 9.61 3.38 -5.25
N ILE A 51 8.36 3.72 -5.56
CA ILE A 51 7.98 5.08 -5.99
C ILE A 51 8.28 6.10 -4.89
N LEU A 52 7.91 5.81 -3.65
CA LEU A 52 8.16 6.69 -2.51
C LEU A 52 9.66 6.93 -2.29
N THR A 53 10.46 5.87 -2.42
CA THR A 53 11.93 5.96 -2.33
C THR A 53 12.49 6.89 -3.42
N GLN A 54 12.02 6.77 -4.67
CA GLN A 54 12.44 7.65 -5.77
C GLN A 54 12.03 9.10 -5.54
N ILE A 55 10.80 9.34 -5.07
CA ILE A 55 10.32 10.68 -4.73
C ILE A 55 11.21 11.28 -3.64
N TRP A 56 11.53 10.53 -2.59
CA TRP A 56 12.43 10.97 -1.52
C TRP A 56 13.81 11.36 -2.06
N HIS A 57 14.41 10.52 -2.90
CA HIS A 57 15.69 10.84 -3.54
C HIS A 57 15.62 12.13 -4.38
N SER A 58 14.55 12.33 -5.14
CA SER A 58 14.35 13.53 -5.93
C SER A 58 14.20 14.79 -5.06
N ILE A 59 13.46 14.69 -3.94
CA ILE A 59 13.32 15.79 -2.98
C ILE A 59 14.68 16.14 -2.36
N VAL A 60 15.41 15.13 -1.86
CA VAL A 60 16.74 15.34 -1.26
C VAL A 60 17.69 15.97 -2.27
N LYS A 61 17.72 15.49 -3.51
CA LYS A 61 18.54 16.09 -4.58
C LYS A 61 18.14 17.53 -4.89
N ALA A 62 16.86 17.84 -4.95
CA ALA A 62 16.38 19.20 -5.20
C ALA A 62 16.77 20.16 -4.06
N VAL A 63 16.60 19.73 -2.81
CA VAL A 63 16.98 20.51 -1.62
C VAL A 63 18.50 20.71 -1.58
N LEU A 64 19.28 19.63 -1.70
CA LEU A 64 20.75 19.71 -1.69
C LEU A 64 21.28 20.51 -2.88
N GLY A 65 20.69 20.39 -4.07
CA GLY A 65 21.08 21.18 -5.24
C GLY A 65 20.69 22.66 -5.14
N PHE A 66 19.64 22.99 -4.38
CA PHE A 66 19.29 24.38 -4.08
C PHE A 66 20.25 25.03 -3.05
N PHE A 67 20.67 24.28 -2.02
CA PHE A 67 21.59 24.78 -1.00
C PHE A 67 23.07 24.68 -1.40
N MET A 68 23.41 23.70 -2.23
CA MET A 68 24.71 23.52 -2.85
C MET A 68 24.51 23.57 -4.37
N PRO A 69 24.13 24.74 -4.94
CA PRO A 69 24.22 24.93 -6.37
C PRO A 69 25.68 24.69 -6.68
N GLN A 70 25.98 23.64 -7.45
CA GLN A 70 27.34 23.32 -7.87
C GLN A 70 27.91 24.61 -8.46
N THR A 71 28.74 25.30 -7.70
CA THR A 71 29.52 26.40 -8.22
C THR A 71 30.38 25.73 -9.28
N SER A 72 30.10 26.01 -10.55
CA SER A 72 31.06 25.80 -11.62
C SER A 72 32.25 26.69 -11.27
N ILE A 73 33.11 26.18 -10.40
CA ILE A 73 34.49 26.63 -10.36
C ILE A 73 35.00 26.24 -11.74
N ASN A 74 35.11 27.23 -12.62
CA ASN A 74 35.39 26.95 -14.03
C ASN A 74 36.63 26.07 -14.13
N GLY A 75 36.40 24.88 -14.66
CA GLY A 75 37.30 24.00 -15.37
C GLY A 75 36.44 23.27 -16.38
#